data_AF-A0A1B6JH39-F1
#
_entry.id   AF-A0A1B6JH39-F1
#
_cell.length_a   1.000
_cell.length_b   1.000
_cell.length_c   1.000
_cell.angle_alpha   90.00
_cell.angle_beta   90.00
_cell.angle_gamma   90.00
#
_symmetry.space_group_name_H-M   'P 1'
#
loop_
_entity.id
_entity.type
_entity.pdbx_description
1 polymer ?
#
loop_
_entity_poly.entity_id
_entity_poly.type
_entity_poly.pdbx_seq_one_letter_code
_entity_poly.pdbx_strand_id
1 'polypeptide(L)'
;FIRVANEAMCRPIRALTQAKGYDTQQHTLACFGGAGAQHACAVARALGMTRVAIHKYAGILSAFGMACADVVQEAQAPAAKPYLPENFAYLDEQLLELTKQCLVKLQAQGFSKEQVRTEPYLHLRYLGTDCALMCGSAPGSSDSAPRHGDFLKT
;
A
#
# COMPACT_ATOMS: atom_id res chain seq x y z
N PHE A 1 8.65 -32.83 -11.92
CA PHE A 1 8.60 -32.08 -10.65
C PHE A 1 8.97 -30.59 -10.83
N ILE A 2 10.23 -30.22 -11.08
CA ILE A 2 10.68 -28.81 -11.15
C ILE A 2 9.88 -27.94 -12.14
N ARG A 3 9.54 -28.47 -13.32
CA ARG A 3 8.67 -27.76 -14.28
C ARG A 3 7.30 -27.39 -13.70
N VAL A 4 6.70 -28.30 -12.93
CA VAL A 4 5.40 -28.08 -12.28
C VAL A 4 5.54 -27.03 -11.17
N ALA A 5 6.62 -27.09 -10.39
CA ALA A 5 6.92 -26.09 -9.36
C ALA A 5 7.12 -24.69 -9.99
N ASN A 6 7.89 -24.59 -11.07
CA ASN A 6 8.10 -23.32 -11.79
C ASN A 6 6.78 -22.76 -12.32
N GLU A 7 5.93 -23.59 -12.93
CA GLU A 7 4.62 -23.15 -13.43
C GLU A 7 3.70 -22.70 -12.28
N ALA A 8 3.71 -23.41 -11.15
CA ALA A 8 2.98 -23.02 -9.95
C ALA A 8 3.45 -21.66 -9.41
N MET A 9 4.74 -21.34 -9.48
CA MET A 9 5.28 -20.02 -9.13
C MET A 9 4.90 -18.94 -10.15
N CYS A 10 4.84 -19.26 -11.44
CA CYS A 10 4.52 -18.31 -12.51
C CYS A 10 3.07 -17.85 -12.49
N ARG A 11 2.12 -18.75 -12.20
CA ARG A 11 0.68 -18.46 -12.19
C ARG A 11 0.29 -17.24 -11.36
N PRO A 12 0.65 -17.12 -10.06
CA PRO A 12 0.28 -15.96 -9.26
C PRO A 12 0.97 -14.68 -9.76
N ILE A 13 2.23 -14.74 -10.19
CA ILE A 13 2.95 -13.57 -10.71
C ILE A 13 2.23 -13.02 -11.95
N ARG A 14 1.84 -13.90 -12.88
CA ARG A 14 1.12 -13.53 -14.09
C ARG A 14 -0.25 -12.95 -13.78
N ALA A 15 -1.02 -13.63 -12.91
CA ALA A 15 -2.36 -13.20 -12.53
C ALA A 15 -2.37 -11.81 -11.87
N LEU A 16 -1.49 -11.57 -10.88
CA LEU A 16 -1.40 -10.27 -10.20
C LEU A 16 -0.96 -9.13 -11.12
N THR A 17 0.01 -9.40 -12.01
CA THR A 17 0.52 -8.39 -12.95
C THR A 17 -0.55 -8.02 -13.97
N GLN A 18 -1.23 -9.01 -14.56
CA GLN A 18 -2.28 -8.78 -15.56
C GLN A 18 -3.56 -8.19 -14.96
N ALA A 19 -3.92 -8.56 -13.72
CA ALA A 19 -5.05 -7.96 -13.02
C ALA A 19 -4.88 -6.45 -12.78
N LYS A 20 -3.63 -5.98 -12.72
CA LYS A 20 -3.28 -4.55 -12.67
C LYS A 20 -3.17 -3.90 -14.06
N GLY A 21 -3.45 -4.63 -15.14
CA GLY A 21 -3.39 -4.14 -16.52
C GLY A 21 -1.99 -4.16 -17.15
N TYR A 22 -1.02 -4.84 -16.54
CA TYR A 22 0.36 -4.83 -16.99
C TYR A 22 0.78 -6.13 -17.71
N ASP A 23 1.68 -6.00 -18.69
CA ASP A 23 2.37 -7.13 -19.32
C ASP A 23 3.56 -7.59 -18.47
N THR A 24 3.62 -8.88 -18.13
CA THR A 24 4.72 -9.46 -17.36
C THR A 24 6.07 -9.33 -18.05
N GLN A 25 6.12 -9.34 -19.37
CA GLN A 25 7.38 -9.28 -20.12
C GLN A 25 8.14 -7.97 -19.93
N GLN A 26 7.40 -6.89 -19.64
CA GLN A 26 7.96 -5.56 -19.42
C GLN A 26 8.59 -5.37 -18.02
N HIS A 27 8.54 -6.40 -17.18
CA HIS A 27 9.01 -6.33 -15.80
C HIS A 27 10.37 -7.02 -15.60
N THR A 28 11.06 -6.64 -14.53
CA THR A 28 12.24 -7.35 -14.03
C THR A 28 11.84 -8.28 -12.90
N LEU A 29 12.25 -9.55 -12.98
CA LEU A 29 12.01 -10.51 -11.88
C LEU A 29 12.95 -10.21 -10.72
N ALA A 30 12.45 -9.62 -9.64
CA ALA A 30 13.18 -9.53 -8.39
C ALA A 30 13.16 -10.89 -7.67
N CYS A 31 14.32 -11.46 -7.43
CA CYS A 31 14.46 -12.80 -6.85
C CYS A 31 15.21 -12.76 -5.52
N PHE A 32 14.62 -13.36 -4.49
CA PHE A 32 15.16 -13.43 -3.13
C PHE A 32 14.67 -14.68 -2.39
N GLY A 33 15.11 -14.85 -1.14
CA GLY A 33 14.84 -16.03 -0.32
C GLY A 33 15.80 -17.18 -0.61
N GLY A 34 15.82 -18.19 0.27
CA GLY A 34 16.80 -19.28 0.22
C GLY A 34 16.73 -20.14 -1.05
N ALA A 35 15.53 -20.34 -1.60
CA ALA A 35 15.32 -21.17 -2.81
C ALA A 35 15.11 -20.35 -4.10
N GLY A 36 14.89 -19.03 -4.00
CA GLY A 36 14.46 -18.22 -5.14
C GLY A 36 15.42 -18.30 -6.32
N ALA A 37 16.73 -18.15 -6.07
CA ALA A 37 17.75 -18.12 -7.11
C ALA A 37 17.81 -19.41 -7.95
N GLN A 38 17.41 -20.55 -7.37
CA GLN A 38 17.39 -21.85 -8.06
C GLN A 38 16.36 -21.87 -9.20
N HIS A 39 15.28 -21.10 -9.09
CA HIS A 39 14.17 -21.07 -10.03
C HIS A 39 14.18 -19.83 -10.94
N ALA A 40 14.96 -18.80 -10.59
CA ALA A 40 14.90 -17.46 -11.17
C ALA A 40 14.91 -17.42 -12.70
N CYS A 41 15.91 -18.03 -13.33
CA CYS A 41 16.02 -18.01 -14.80
C CYS A 41 14.88 -18.77 -15.50
N ALA A 42 14.40 -19.85 -14.90
CA ALA A 42 13.31 -20.64 -15.47
C ALA A 42 11.96 -19.93 -15.36
N VAL A 43 11.70 -19.29 -14.21
CA VAL A 43 10.52 -18.47 -13.96
C VAL A 43 10.52 -17.23 -14.86
N ALA A 44 11.64 -16.51 -14.95
CA ALA A 44 11.76 -15.35 -15.82
C ALA A 44 11.45 -15.69 -17.28
N ARG A 45 12.03 -16.78 -17.80
CA ARG A 45 11.72 -17.26 -19.16
C ARG A 45 10.25 -17.63 -19.34
N ALA A 46 9.64 -18.32 -18.39
CA ALA A 46 8.22 -18.72 -18.45
C ALA A 46 7.25 -17.53 -18.37
N LEU A 47 7.71 -16.40 -17.84
CA LEU A 47 6.98 -15.13 -17.80
C LEU A 47 7.33 -14.18 -18.96
N GLY A 48 8.26 -14.58 -19.85
CA GLY A 48 8.77 -13.78 -20.96
C GLY A 48 9.61 -12.57 -20.53
N MET A 49 10.14 -12.57 -19.32
CA MET A 49 11.01 -11.51 -18.79
C MET A 49 12.44 -11.73 -19.27
N THR A 50 13.14 -10.64 -19.60
CA THR A 50 14.55 -10.68 -20.06
C THR A 50 15.56 -10.39 -18.96
N ARG A 51 15.10 -9.89 -17.80
CA ARG A 51 15.97 -9.46 -16.70
C ARG A 51 15.55 -10.06 -15.37
N VAL A 52 16.54 -10.56 -14.64
CA VAL A 52 16.43 -10.98 -13.24
C VAL A 52 17.30 -10.05 -12.39
N ALA A 53 16.74 -9.51 -11.32
CA ALA A 53 17.46 -8.74 -10.33
C ALA A 53 17.62 -9.56 -9.04
N ILE A 54 18.86 -9.78 -8.61
CA ILE A 54 19.18 -10.46 -7.36
C ILE A 54 19.85 -9.44 -6.43
N HIS A 55 19.21 -9.17 -5.29
CA HIS A 55 19.75 -8.25 -4.30
C HIS A 55 20.97 -8.87 -3.58
N LYS A 56 21.95 -8.05 -3.18
CA LYS A 56 23.15 -8.55 -2.46
C LYS A 56 22.83 -9.31 -1.17
N TYR A 57 21.69 -8.98 -0.55
CA TYR A 57 21.14 -9.62 0.65
C TYR A 57 19.99 -10.59 0.35
N ALA A 58 19.89 -11.15 -0.86
CA ALA A 58 18.77 -11.98 -1.29
C ALA A 58 18.40 -13.10 -0.28
N GLY A 59 19.37 -13.75 0.35
CA GLY A 59 19.11 -14.81 1.34
C GLY A 59 18.42 -14.34 2.62
N ILE A 60 18.54 -13.06 2.98
CA ILE A 60 18.00 -12.46 4.22
C ILE A 60 17.12 -11.24 3.93
N LEU A 61 16.64 -11.08 2.70
CA LEU A 61 16.05 -9.82 2.24
C LEU A 61 14.83 -9.40 3.07
N SER A 62 14.07 -10.37 3.60
CA SER A 62 12.95 -10.11 4.51
C SER A 62 13.39 -9.46 5.83
N ALA A 63 14.47 -9.96 6.45
CA ALA A 63 15.01 -9.37 7.68
C ALA A 63 15.61 -7.99 7.41
N PHE A 64 16.30 -7.83 6.28
CA PHE A 64 16.82 -6.54 5.85
C PHE A 64 15.69 -5.52 5.61
N GLY A 65 14.61 -5.93 4.94
CA GLY A 65 13.44 -5.08 4.71
C GLY A 65 12.77 -4.61 6.01
N MET A 66 12.62 -5.51 7.00
CA MET A 66 12.11 -5.13 8.32
C MET A 66 13.02 -4.13 9.04
N ALA A 67 14.34 -4.29 8.94
CA ALA A 67 15.30 -3.39 9.56
C ALA A 67 15.30 -1.97 8.93
N CYS A 68 14.89 -1.85 7.67
CA CYS A 68 14.82 -0.58 6.94
C CYS A 68 13.42 0.05 6.92
N ALA A 69 12.40 -0.63 7.45
CA ALA A 69 11.02 -0.17 7.39
C ALA A 69 10.78 0.98 8.39
N ASP A 70 9.97 1.95 7.97
CA ASP A 70 9.48 3.00 8.87
C ASP A 70 8.51 2.42 9.91
N VAL A 71 8.48 3.04 11.10
CA VAL A 71 7.50 2.69 12.12
C VAL A 71 6.18 3.37 11.81
N VAL A 72 5.18 2.59 11.43
CA VAL A 72 3.85 3.08 11.04
C VAL A 72 2.83 2.70 12.13
N GLN A 73 1.91 3.62 12.43
CA GLN A 73 0.73 3.36 13.26
C GLN A 73 -0.52 3.75 12.49
N GLU A 74 -1.44 2.80 12.34
CA GLU A 74 -2.73 3.00 11.68
C GLU A 74 -3.87 2.95 12.70
N ALA A 75 -4.85 3.83 12.53
CA ALA A 75 -6.10 3.83 13.26
C ALA A 75 -7.24 4.09 12.27
N GLN A 76 -8.36 3.38 12.46
CA GLN A 76 -9.51 3.47 11.58
C GLN A 76 -10.80 3.52 12.42
N ALA A 77 -11.78 4.27 11.93
CA ALA A 77 -13.12 4.33 12.50
C ALA A 77 -14.17 4.29 11.37
N PRO A 78 -15.32 3.62 11.58
CA PRO A 78 -16.40 3.62 10.61
C PRO A 78 -17.07 5.00 10.51
N ALA A 79 -17.40 5.42 9.29
CA ALA A 79 -18.18 6.62 9.04
C ALA A 79 -19.28 6.34 8.00
N ALA A 80 -20.54 6.46 8.40
CA ALA A 80 -21.70 6.27 7.54
C ALA A 80 -22.34 7.62 7.16
N LYS A 81 -21.53 8.54 6.63
CA LYS A 81 -21.96 9.88 6.26
C LYS A 81 -21.65 10.16 4.78
N PRO A 82 -22.57 10.80 4.03
CA PRO A 82 -22.26 11.31 2.71
C PRO A 82 -21.12 12.33 2.77
N TYR A 83 -20.23 12.29 1.77
CA TYR A 83 -19.18 13.30 1.62
C TYR A 83 -19.78 14.59 1.04
N LEU A 84 -20.38 15.39 1.94
CA LEU A 84 -21.05 16.66 1.65
C LEU A 84 -20.59 17.73 2.66
N PRO A 85 -20.63 19.03 2.31
CA PRO A 85 -20.14 20.11 3.17
C PRO A 85 -20.69 20.10 4.60
N GLU A 86 -21.96 19.74 4.77
CA GLU A 86 -22.63 19.60 6.07
C GLU A 86 -21.98 18.55 7.01
N ASN A 87 -21.27 17.56 6.45
CA ASN A 87 -20.64 16.49 7.22
C ASN A 87 -19.12 16.68 7.40
N PHE A 88 -18.52 17.71 6.80
CA PHE A 88 -17.06 17.89 6.85
C PHE A 88 -16.54 18.14 8.27
N ALA A 89 -17.27 18.89 9.09
CA ALA A 89 -16.90 19.10 10.49
C ALA A 89 -16.82 17.78 11.27
N TYR A 90 -17.78 16.87 11.04
CA TYR A 90 -17.76 15.53 11.64
C TYR A 90 -16.56 14.70 11.16
N LEU A 91 -16.29 14.69 9.84
CA LEU A 91 -15.16 13.95 9.28
C LEU A 91 -13.81 14.48 9.80
N ASP A 92 -13.67 15.80 9.92
CA ASP A 92 -12.48 16.44 10.47
C ASP A 92 -12.27 16.07 11.94
N GLU A 93 -13.34 16.04 12.74
CA GLU A 93 -13.26 15.61 14.14
C GLU A 93 -12.82 14.15 14.27
N GLN A 94 -13.38 13.25 13.46
CA GLN A 94 -12.97 11.84 13.46
C GLN A 94 -11.51 11.66 13.04
N LEU A 95 -11.07 12.33 11.97
CA LEU A 95 -9.68 12.28 11.51
C LEU A 95 -8.70 12.85 12.54
N LEU A 96 -9.09 13.90 13.27
CA LEU A 96 -8.29 14.46 14.36
C LEU A 96 -8.12 13.47 15.51
N GLU A 97 -9.20 12.80 15.91
CA GLU A 97 -9.15 11.82 16.98
C GLU A 97 -8.30 10.60 16.59
N LEU A 98 -8.45 10.09 15.36
CA LEU A 98 -7.58 9.02 14.85
C LEU A 98 -6.10 9.44 14.80
N THR A 99 -5.84 10.68 14.34
CA THR A 99 -4.49 11.25 14.32
C THR A 99 -3.88 11.29 15.71
N LYS A 100 -4.65 11.74 16.70
CA LYS A 100 -4.22 11.78 18.11
C LYS A 100 -3.92 10.38 18.64
N GLN A 101 -4.74 9.38 18.31
CA GLN A 101 -4.49 7.99 18.71
C GLN A 101 -3.17 7.45 18.14
N CYS A 102 -2.90 7.69 16.86
CA CYS A 102 -1.63 7.29 16.23
C CYS A 102 -0.44 8.02 16.87
N LEU A 103 -0.56 9.33 17.12
CA LEU A 103 0.48 10.12 17.77
C LEU A 103 0.80 9.61 19.17
N VAL A 104 -0.20 9.31 20.00
CA VAL A 104 0.01 8.78 21.35
C VAL A 104 0.75 7.44 21.30
N LYS A 105 0.39 6.55 20.36
CA LYS A 105 1.08 5.26 20.20
C LYS A 105 2.53 5.40 19.74
N LEU A 106 2.82 6.34 18.83
CA LEU A 106 4.19 6.60 18.37
C LEU A 106 5.02 7.31 19.45
N GLN A 107 4.43 8.23 20.20
CA GLN A 107 5.09 8.87 21.35
C GLN A 107 5.44 7.87 22.45
N ALA A 108 4.56 6.91 22.72
CA ALA A 108 4.84 5.82 23.66
C ALA A 108 6.01 4.93 23.20
N GLN A 109 6.32 4.90 21.91
CA GLN A 109 7.49 4.21 21.33
C GLN A 109 8.75 5.09 21.28
N GLY A 110 8.67 6.35 21.74
CA GLY A 110 9.79 7.27 21.84
C GLY A 110 9.96 8.25 20.67
N PHE A 111 9.01 8.32 19.75
CA PHE A 111 9.06 9.27 18.63
C PHE A 111 8.53 10.66 19.03
N SER A 112 9.26 11.73 18.71
CA SER A 112 8.80 13.10 18.92
C SER A 112 7.78 13.52 17.85
N LYS A 113 6.99 14.57 18.10
CA LYS A 113 5.96 15.02 17.15
C LYS A 113 6.56 15.45 15.80
N GLU A 114 7.76 16.02 15.82
CA GLU A 114 8.47 16.52 14.65
C GLU A 114 8.97 15.38 13.75
N GLN A 115 9.07 14.16 14.27
CA GLN A 115 9.47 12.95 13.55
C GLN A 115 8.29 12.22 12.92
N VAL A 116 7.05 12.61 13.25
CA VAL A 116 5.84 11.92 12.79
C VAL A 116 5.18 12.68 11.65
N ARG A 117 4.93 11.98 10.55
CA ARG A 117 4.08 12.43 9.45
C ARG A 117 2.74 11.71 9.50
N THR A 118 1.67 12.46 9.27
CA THR A 118 0.30 11.93 9.27
C THR A 118 -0.28 11.98 7.87
N GLU A 119 -0.89 10.88 7.43
CA GLU A 119 -1.52 10.77 6.11
C GLU A 119 -2.98 10.33 6.29
N PRO A 120 -3.95 11.26 6.14
CA PRO A 120 -5.36 10.93 6.31
C PRO A 120 -5.92 10.26 5.05
N TYR A 121 -6.80 9.28 5.27
CA TYR A 121 -7.51 8.56 4.22
C TYR A 121 -9.01 8.48 4.54
N LEU A 122 -9.84 8.53 3.51
CA LEU A 122 -11.26 8.21 3.58
C LEU A 122 -11.58 7.03 2.67
N HIS A 123 -12.33 6.06 3.20
CA HIS A 123 -12.92 5.01 2.37
C HIS A 123 -14.26 5.50 1.82
N LEU A 124 -14.27 5.90 0.56
CA LEU A 124 -15.45 6.47 -0.12
C LEU A 124 -16.04 5.47 -1.10
N ARG A 125 -17.37 5.48 -1.23
CA ARG A 125 -18.08 4.67 -2.23
C ARG A 125 -19.15 5.51 -2.90
N TYR A 126 -19.44 5.20 -4.16
CA TYR A 126 -20.56 5.79 -4.86
C TYR A 126 -21.88 5.32 -4.24
N LEU A 127 -22.90 6.17 -4.33
CA LEU A 127 -24.23 5.79 -3.84
C LEU A 127 -24.74 4.57 -4.64
N GLY A 128 -25.18 3.55 -3.92
CA GLY A 128 -25.67 2.30 -4.51
C GLY A 128 -24.59 1.27 -4.84
N THR A 129 -23.31 1.52 -4.48
CA THR A 129 -22.24 0.52 -4.63
C THR A 129 -21.76 -0.01 -3.27
N ASP A 130 -21.23 -1.23 -3.27
CA ASP A 130 -20.64 -1.87 -2.08
C ASP A 130 -19.10 -1.85 -2.08
N CYS A 131 -18.48 -1.37 -3.14
CA CYS A 131 -17.03 -1.24 -3.25
C CYS A 131 -16.58 0.15 -2.81
N ALA A 132 -15.78 0.22 -1.74
CA ALA A 132 -15.15 1.45 -1.28
C ALA A 132 -13.73 1.59 -1.84
N LEU A 133 -13.37 2.82 -2.19
CA LEU A 133 -12.05 3.23 -2.63
C LEU A 133 -11.35 3.96 -1.49
N MET A 134 -10.07 3.66 -1.28
CA MET A 134 -9.24 4.39 -0.33
C MET A 134 -8.76 5.68 -1.00
N CYS A 135 -9.30 6.81 -0.58
CA CYS A 135 -9.00 8.13 -1.12
C CYS A 135 -8.06 8.86 -0.18
N GLY A 136 -6.92 9.32 -0.69
CA GLY A 136 -5.97 10.16 0.07
C GLY A 136 -6.34 11.63 -0.04
N SER A 137 -5.88 12.45 0.91
CA SER A 137 -6.06 13.89 0.83
C SER A 137 -5.11 14.54 -0.17
N ALA A 138 -5.63 15.24 -1.18
CA ALA A 138 -4.81 16.14 -2.01
C ALA A 138 -4.64 17.50 -1.31
N PRO A 139 -3.41 18.04 -1.19
CA PRO A 139 -3.19 19.37 -0.62
C PRO A 139 -3.77 20.44 -1.56
N GLY A 140 -4.80 21.14 -1.08
CA GLY A 140 -5.47 22.22 -1.79
C GLY A 140 -6.81 22.53 -1.14
N SER A 141 -6.89 23.63 -0.38
CA SER A 141 -8.12 24.11 0.22
C SER A 141 -9.05 24.68 -0.87
N SER A 142 -10.07 23.93 -1.27
CA SER A 142 -11.28 24.54 -1.82
C SER A 142 -12.32 24.64 -0.70
N ASP A 143 -13.24 25.62 -0.79
CA ASP A 143 -14.40 25.75 0.12
C ASP A 143 -15.34 24.51 0.11
N SER A 144 -15.02 23.51 -0.71
CA SER A 144 -15.74 22.26 -0.91
C SER A 144 -15.02 21.03 -0.35
N ALA A 145 -14.06 21.19 0.56
CA ALA A 145 -13.29 20.09 1.14
C ALA A 145 -13.15 20.19 2.67
N PRO A 146 -13.02 19.05 3.39
CA PRO A 146 -12.62 19.02 4.79
C PRO A 146 -11.27 19.70 5.01
N ARG A 147 -10.98 20.09 6.26
CA ARG A 147 -9.72 20.74 6.63
C ARG A 147 -8.50 19.87 6.36
N HIS A 148 -8.69 18.55 6.30
CA HIS A 148 -7.63 17.58 5.97
C HIS A 148 -7.34 17.47 4.47
N GLY A 149 -8.08 18.17 3.59
CA GLY A 149 -7.85 18.22 2.15
C GLY A 149 -9.01 17.65 1.33
N ASP A 150 -8.87 17.73 0.00
CA ASP A 150 -9.87 17.21 -0.94
C ASP A 150 -9.62 15.72 -1.23
N PHE A 151 -10.57 14.88 -0.83
CA PHE A 151 -10.52 13.42 -1.03
C PHE A 151 -11.13 12.97 -2.36
N LEU A 152 -11.70 13.87 -3.18
CA LEU A 152 -12.28 13.51 -4.48
C LEU A 152 -11.29 13.60 -5.65
N LYS A 153 -10.13 14.26 -5.45
CA LYS A 153 -9.11 14.49 -6.49
C LYS A 153 -8.03 13.42 -6.55
N THR A 154 -8.29 12.22 -6.00
CA THR A 154 -7.29 11.13 -5.94
C THR A 154 -6.96 10.60 -7.34
#